data_AF-A0A8T4Z0U8-F1
#
_entry.id   AF-A0A8T4Z0U8-F1
#
_cell.length_a   1.000
_cell.length_b   1.000
_cell.length_c   1.000
_cell.angle_alpha   90.00
_cell.angle_beta   90.00
_cell.angle_gamma   90.00
#
_symmetry.space_group_name_H-M   'P 1'
#
loop_
_entity.id
_entity.type
_entity.pdbx_description
1 polymer ?
#
loop_
_entity_poly.entity_id
_entity_poly.type
_entity_poly.pdbx_seq_one_letter_code
_entity_poly.pdbx_strand_id
1 'polypeptide(L)' 'MRRVLSIIFDRTRWEEKALIKAARKKRVQINLIDAKNASFDINAGCDRESYGNIILQRCISYFRGLHITAILEMC' A
#
# COMPACT_ATOMS: atom_id res chain seq x y z
N MET A 1 -12.99 -11.41 -9.76
CA MET A 1 -11.76 -10.67 -9.39
C MET A 1 -11.75 -10.48 -7.88
N ARG A 2 -10.74 -11.04 -7.18
CA ARG A 2 -10.67 -10.99 -5.71
C ARG A 2 -10.05 -9.65 -5.31
N ARG A 3 -10.83 -8.74 -4.71
CA ARG A 3 -10.35 -7.40 -4.34
C ARG A 3 -9.48 -7.48 -3.09
N VAL A 4 -8.21 -7.10 -3.21
CA VAL A 4 -7.25 -7.01 -2.10
C VAL A 4 -7.01 -5.54 -1.76
N LEU A 5 -7.09 -5.21 -0.47
CA LEU A 5 -6.75 -3.89 0.06
C LEU A 5 -5.28 -3.88 0.50
N SER A 6 -4.44 -3.14 -0.21
CA SER A 6 -3.06 -2.92 0.18
C SER A 6 -2.93 -1.69 1.06
N ILE A 7 -2.19 -1.80 2.16
CA ILE A 7 -1.87 -0.67 3.04
C ILE A 7 -0.37 -0.45 2.95
N ILE A 8 0.03 0.70 2.41
CA ILE A 8 1.44 1.06 2.24
C ILE A 8 1.86 2.08 3.30
N PHE A 9 2.90 1.75 4.06
CA PHE A 9 3.34 2.52 5.23
C PHE A 9 4.87 2.51 5.33
N ASP A 10 5.46 3.50 5.98
CA ASP A 10 6.91 3.58 6.26
C ASP A 10 7.24 3.36 7.75
N ARG A 11 6.27 3.67 8.62
CA ARG A 11 6.32 3.46 10.07
C ARG A 11 4.96 2.96 10.55
N THR A 12 4.96 1.92 11.37
CA THR A 12 3.73 1.37 11.96
C THR A 12 3.33 2.18 13.19
N ARG A 13 2.23 2.94 13.12
CA ARG A 13 1.63 3.62 14.28
C ARG A 13 0.36 2.91 14.73
N TRP A 14 -0.31 3.50 15.71
CA TRP A 14 -1.57 3.00 16.22
C TRP A 14 -2.64 2.94 15.12
N GLU A 15 -2.67 3.94 14.25
CA GLU A 15 -3.64 4.10 13.18
C GLU A 15 -3.58 2.94 12.18
N GLU A 16 -2.38 2.52 11.77
CA GLU A 16 -2.21 1.37 10.87
C GLU A 16 -2.63 0.06 11.54
N LYS A 17 -2.33 -0.11 12.85
CA LYS A 17 -2.80 -1.27 13.63
C LYS A 17 -4.33 -1.30 13.75
N ALA A 18 -4.95 -0.13 13.94
CA ALA A 18 -6.41 -0.01 14.01
C ALA A 18 -7.07 -0.34 12.66
N LEU A 19 -6.49 0.11 11.55
CA LEU A 19 -6.94 -0.24 10.19
C LEU A 19 -6.86 -1.75 9.93
N ILE A 20 -5.73 -2.38 10.27
CA ILE A 20 -5.55 -3.83 10.16
C ILE A 20 -6.61 -4.58 10.97
N LYS A 21 -6.86 -4.16 12.22
CA LYS A 21 -7.88 -4.76 13.09
C LYS A 21 -9.29 -4.61 12.49
N ALA A 22 -9.62 -3.45 11.95
CA ALA A 22 -10.90 -3.19 11.32
C ALA A 22 -11.10 -4.03 10.04
N ALA A 23 -10.07 -4.14 9.20
CA ALA A 23 -10.10 -4.95 7.99
C ALA A 23 -10.28 -6.45 8.31
N ARG A 24 -9.55 -6.96 9.31
CA ARG A 24 -9.74 -8.34 9.81
C ARG A 24 -11.15 -8.58 10.33
N LYS A 25 -11.72 -7.64 11.10
CA LYS A 25 -13.11 -7.73 11.60
C LYS A 25 -14.13 -7.79 10.45
N LYS A 26 -13.87 -7.08 9.35
CA LYS A 26 -14.71 -7.06 8.14
C LYS A 26 -14.39 -8.21 7.16
N ARG A 27 -13.47 -9.12 7.50
CA ARG A 27 -12.99 -10.20 6.60
C ARG A 27 -12.49 -9.68 5.25
N VAL A 28 -11.94 -8.47 5.23
CA VAL A 28 -11.29 -7.90 4.05
C VAL A 28 -9.89 -8.49 3.96
N GLN A 29 -9.54 -8.99 2.78
CA GLN A 29 -8.17 -9.44 2.50
C GLN A 29 -7.26 -8.22 2.41
N ILE A 30 -6.22 -8.21 3.23
CA ILE A 30 -5.25 -7.12 3.27
C ILE A 30 -3.87 -7.59 2.83
N ASN A 31 -3.16 -6.69 2.17
CA ASN A 31 -1.74 -6.79 1.88
C ASN A 31 -1.03 -5.62 2.58
N LEU A 32 0.10 -5.89 3.22
CA LEU A 32 0.83 -4.91 4.01
C LEU A 32 2.16 -4.64 3.32
N ILE A 33 2.39 -3.38 2.94
CA ILE A 33 3.55 -2.99 2.14
C ILE A 33 4.39 -2.00 2.92
N ASP A 34 5.62 -2.39 3.24
CA ASP A 34 6.61 -1.47 3.82
C ASP A 34 7.28 -0.65 2.70
N ALA A 35 6.95 0.63 2.63
CA ALA A 35 7.48 1.61 1.68
C ALA A 35 9.00 1.83 1.81
N LYS A 36 9.65 1.33 2.87
CA LYS A 36 11.12 1.33 2.97
C LYS A 36 11.76 0.27 2.11
N ASN A 37 11.06 -0.84 1.89
CA ASN A 37 11.54 -2.00 1.14
C ASN A 37 10.97 -2.04 -0.29
N ALA A 38 10.05 -1.13 -0.62
CA ALA A 38 9.50 -1.01 -1.95
C ALA A 38 10.52 -0.37 -2.91
N SER A 39 10.84 -1.07 -3.99
CA SER A 39 11.57 -0.57 -5.15
C SER A 39 10.64 -0.56 -6.36
N PHE A 40 10.77 0.45 -7.20
CA PHE A 40 9.93 0.62 -8.40
C PHE A 40 10.83 0.72 -9.62
N ASP A 41 10.60 -0.16 -10.59
CA ASP A 41 11.14 0.00 -11.93
C ASP A 41 10.11 0.74 -12.79
N ILE A 42 10.38 2.01 -13.07
CA ILE A 42 9.49 2.86 -13.87
C ILE A 42 9.50 2.52 -15.36
N ASN A 43 10.49 1.75 -15.83
CA ASN A 43 10.60 1.35 -17.24
C ASN A 43 9.91 0.01 -17.53
N ALA A 44 9.86 -0.89 -16.53
CA ALA A 44 9.25 -2.21 -16.67
C ALA A 44 7.72 -2.23 -16.43
N GLY A 45 7.14 -1.10 -15.98
CA GLY A 45 5.74 -1.01 -15.53
C GLY A 45 5.54 -1.58 -14.12
N CYS A 46 4.46 -1.19 -13.42
CA CYS A 46 4.23 -1.76 -12.08
C CYS A 46 3.77 -3.21 -12.16
N ASP A 47 4.32 -4.01 -11.26
CA ASP A 47 3.73 -5.27 -10.85
C ASP A 47 2.44 -5.03 -10.07
N ARG A 48 1.31 -4.83 -10.78
CA ARG A 48 0.00 -4.63 -10.16
C ARG A 48 -0.44 -5.82 -9.30
N GLU A 49 0.07 -7.03 -9.53
CA GLU A 49 -0.28 -8.19 -8.70
C GLU A 49 0.27 -8.06 -7.28
N SER A 50 1.50 -7.54 -7.15
CA SER A 50 2.15 -7.31 -5.85
C SER A 50 1.49 -6.21 -5.01
N TYR A 51 0.84 -5.22 -5.63
CA TYR A 51 0.21 -4.09 -4.92
C TYR A 51 -1.31 -4.17 -4.81
N GLY A 52 -1.96 -5.17 -5.42
CA GLY A 52 -3.41 -5.36 -5.32
C GLY A 52 -4.24 -4.30 -6.06
N ASN A 53 -5.56 -4.30 -5.84
CA ASN A 53 -6.48 -3.45 -6.62
C ASN A 53 -6.83 -2.12 -5.95
N ILE A 54 -6.77 -2.07 -4.61
CA ILE A 54 -7.11 -0.87 -3.83
C ILE A 54 -5.93 -0.61 -2.90
N ILE A 55 -5.38 0.59 -2.95
CA ILE A 55 -4.18 0.95 -2.21
C ILE A 55 -4.54 2.10 -1.26
N LEU A 56 -4.20 1.93 0.02
CA LEU A 56 -4.34 2.94 1.05
C LEU A 56 -2.96 3.46 1.43
N GLN A 57 -2.66 4.69 1.03
CA GLN A 57 -1.41 5.38 1.37
C GLN A 57 -1.42 5.84 2.83
N ARG A 58 -0.44 5.39 3.61
CA ARG A 58 -0.29 5.67 5.05
C ARG A 58 1.13 6.07 5.46
N CYS A 59 2.02 6.33 4.50
CA CYS A 59 3.38 6.79 4.80
C CYS A 59 3.32 8.15 5.51
N ILE A 60 4.16 8.30 6.52
CA ILE A 60 4.36 9.55 7.26
C ILE A 60 5.22 10.51 6.44
N SER A 61 6.24 9.99 5.76
CA SER A 61 7.07 10.79 4.85
C SER A 61 6.22 11.28 3.68
N TYR A 62 6.08 12.61 3.59
CA TYR A 62 5.42 13.27 2.47
C TYR A 62 6.03 12.85 1.14
N PHE A 63 7.36 12.91 1.03
CA PHE A 63 8.07 12.56 -0.20
C PHE A 63 7.82 11.12 -0.64
N ARG A 64 7.95 10.14 0.28
CA ARG A 64 7.65 8.74 -0.04
C ARG A 64 6.19 8.57 -0.46
N GLY A 65 5.27 9.13 0.32
CA GLY A 65 3.84 9.03 0.05
C GLY A 65 3.46 9.58 -1.32
N LEU A 66 3.95 10.78 -1.64
CA LEU A 66 3.69 11.45 -2.90
C LEU A 66 4.21 10.64 -4.10
N HIS A 67 5.49 10.29 -4.11
CA HIS A 67 6.10 9.62 -5.26
C HIS A 67 5.58 8.19 -5.46
N ILE A 68 5.39 7.44 -4.38
CA ILE A 68 4.82 6.09 -4.46
C ILE A 68 3.40 6.14 -5.02
N THR A 69 2.58 7.10 -4.57
CA THR A 69 1.21 7.26 -5.08
C THR A 69 1.24 7.59 -6.57
N ALA A 70 2.06 8.55 -6.99
CA ALA A 70 2.18 8.92 -8.40
C ALA A 70 2.61 7.74 -9.29
N ILE A 71 3.61 6.95 -8.84
CA ILE A 71 4.06 5.76 -9.57
C ILE A 71 2.92 4.74 -9.69
N LEU A 72 2.22 4.46 -8.59
CA LEU A 72 1.14 3.46 -8.57
C LEU A 72 -0.12 3.90 -9.33
N GLU A 73 -0.37 5.21 -9.48
CA GLU A 73 -1.46 5.76 -10.29
C GLU A 73 -1.16 5.75 -11.79
N MET A 74 0.12 5.85 -12.18
CA MET A 74 0.56 5.70 -13.57
C MET A 74 0.54 4.24 -14.06
N CYS A 75 0.41 3.32 -13.10
CA CYS A 75 0.09 1.93 -13.33
C CYS A 75 -1.44 1.78 -13.36
#